data_AF-A0A521GH38-F1
#
_entry.id   AF-A0A521GH38-F1
#
_cell.length_a   1.000
_cell.length_b   1.000
_cell.length_c   1.000
_cell.angle_alpha   90.00
_cell.angle_beta   90.00
_cell.angle_gamma   90.00
#
_symmetry.space_group_name_H-M   'P 1'
#
loop_
_entity.id
_entity.type
_entity.pdbx_description
1 polymer ?
#
loop_
_entity_poly.entity_id
_entity_poly.type
_entity_poly.pdbx_seq_one_letter_code
_entity_poly.pdbx_strand_id
1 'polypeptide(L)'
;MKPNRRTGREFMVLQVVFQPGALFRLTGLPVHELTDTFVDAEAVFSSELQRVNERLNSTDDSGEMLAIMEGFLHQLIQKNRSDYLPIDRISHLMLDAAGLHSTGQPPTP
;
A
#
# COMPACT_ATOMS: atom_id res chain seq x y z
N MET A 1 -11.76 -28.15 -42.37
CA MET A 1 -12.30 -27.79 -41.05
C MET A 1 -11.11 -27.46 -40.15
N LYS A 2 -10.74 -26.17 -40.01
CA LYS A 2 -9.63 -25.76 -39.13
C LYS A 2 -10.18 -25.69 -37.69
N PRO A 3 -9.53 -26.31 -36.70
CA PRO A 3 -9.96 -26.14 -35.32
C PRO A 3 -9.69 -24.67 -34.94
N ASN A 4 -10.75 -23.91 -34.71
CA ASN A 4 -10.68 -22.60 -34.11
C ASN A 4 -10.14 -22.76 -32.68
N ARG A 5 -8.82 -22.78 -32.53
CA ARG A 5 -8.16 -22.52 -31.26
C ARG A 5 -8.47 -21.06 -30.94
N ARG A 6 -9.49 -20.81 -30.12
CA ARG A 6 -9.63 -19.57 -29.35
C ARG A 6 -8.46 -19.53 -28.34
N THR A 7 -7.24 -19.35 -28.83
CA THR A 7 -6.06 -19.11 -28.00
C THR A 7 -5.88 -17.61 -27.96
N GLY A 8 -6.09 -17.05 -26.78
CA GLY A 8 -6.01 -15.61 -26.55
C GLY A 8 -7.00 -15.22 -25.47
N ARG A 9 -6.86 -15.79 -24.26
CA ARG A 9 -7.32 -15.03 -23.10
C ARG A 9 -6.33 -13.88 -23.03
N GLU A 10 -6.76 -12.69 -23.43
CA GLU A 10 -6.03 -11.48 -23.08
C GLU A 10 -6.01 -11.44 -21.56
N PHE A 11 -4.82 -11.66 -20.98
CA PHE A 11 -4.62 -11.54 -19.55
C PHE A 11 -3.98 -10.17 -19.34
N MET A 12 -4.59 -9.39 -18.48
CA MET A 12 -4.09 -8.08 -18.12
C MET A 12 -3.70 -8.15 -16.64
N VAL A 13 -2.51 -7.67 -16.34
CA VAL A 13 -1.96 -7.65 -14.98
C VAL A 13 -1.86 -6.21 -14.53
N LEU A 14 -2.55 -5.89 -13.44
CA LEU A 14 -2.41 -4.62 -12.75
C LEU A 14 -1.46 -4.83 -11.56
N GLN A 15 -0.29 -4.18 -11.60
CA GLN A 15 0.68 -4.24 -10.53
C GLN A 15 0.68 -2.94 -9.74
N VAL A 16 0.55 -3.05 -8.41
CA VAL A 16 0.71 -1.92 -7.50
C VAL A 16 1.95 -2.15 -6.64
N VAL A 17 2.87 -1.20 -6.68
CA VAL A 17 4.14 -1.26 -5.95
C VAL A 17 4.06 -0.33 -4.75
N PHE A 18 4.20 -0.90 -3.56
CA PHE A 18 4.24 -0.13 -2.32
C PHE A 18 5.68 0.15 -1.90
N GLN A 19 5.92 1.34 -1.35
CA GLN A 19 7.18 1.61 -0.65
C GLN A 19 7.24 0.77 0.63
N PRO A 20 8.42 0.28 1.06
CA PRO A 20 8.58 -0.57 2.25
C PRO A 20 7.88 -0.03 3.51
N GLY A 21 8.04 1.27 3.79
CA GLY A 21 7.40 1.92 4.93
C GLY A 21 5.87 2.07 4.78
N ALA A 22 5.38 2.24 3.55
CA ALA A 22 3.95 2.26 3.29
C ALA A 22 3.33 0.87 3.46
N LEU A 23 4.01 -0.18 2.98
CA LEU A 23 3.56 -1.55 3.16
C LEU A 23 3.48 -1.92 4.65
N PHE A 24 4.52 -1.63 5.41
CA PHE A 24 4.53 -1.85 6.87
C PHE A 24 3.36 -1.12 7.57
N ARG A 25 3.05 0.11 7.18
CA ARG A 25 1.91 0.86 7.74
C ARG A 25 0.55 0.31 7.34
N LEU A 26 0.44 -0.35 6.19
CA LEU A 26 -0.82 -0.90 5.68
C LEU A 26 -1.10 -2.33 6.16
N THR A 27 -0.05 -3.09 6.50
CA THR A 27 -0.15 -4.52 6.83
C THR A 27 0.32 -4.83 8.25
N GLY A 28 1.11 -3.96 8.88
CA GLY A 28 1.80 -4.22 10.14
C GLY A 28 2.94 -5.25 10.03
N LEU A 29 3.14 -5.84 8.84
CA LEU A 29 4.12 -6.90 8.63
C LEU A 29 5.48 -6.29 8.31
N PRO A 30 6.56 -6.73 9.00
CA PRO A 30 7.87 -6.23 8.69
C PRO A 30 8.31 -6.75 7.32
N VAL A 31 8.85 -5.85 6.50
CA VAL A 31 9.11 -6.09 5.06
C VAL A 31 10.03 -7.28 4.81
N HIS A 32 10.90 -7.64 5.77
CA HIS A 32 11.76 -8.81 5.65
C HIS A 32 11.00 -10.14 5.65
N GLU A 33 9.79 -10.21 6.21
CA GLU A 33 8.92 -11.40 6.12
C GLU A 33 8.28 -11.55 4.72
N LEU A 34 8.23 -10.45 3.96
CA LEU A 34 7.69 -10.38 2.60
C LEU A 34 8.80 -10.37 1.53
N THR A 35 10.06 -10.46 1.95
CA THR A 35 11.21 -10.50 1.04
C THR A 35 11.51 -11.95 0.69
N ASP A 36 11.83 -12.23 -0.58
CA ASP A 36 12.06 -13.59 -1.13
C ASP A 36 10.88 -14.57 -1.05
N THR A 37 9.67 -14.07 -0.77
CA THR A 37 8.45 -14.87 -0.68
C THR A 37 7.36 -14.35 -1.60
N PHE A 38 6.71 -15.26 -2.33
CA PHE A 38 5.46 -14.97 -3.03
C PHE A 38 4.32 -15.25 -2.05
N VAL A 39 3.79 -14.19 -1.45
CA VAL A 39 2.67 -14.28 -0.49
C VAL A 39 1.37 -13.95 -1.19
N ASP A 40 0.33 -14.72 -0.89
CA ASP A 40 -1.02 -14.42 -1.35
C ASP A 40 -1.46 -13.07 -0.79
N ALA A 41 -1.83 -12.16 -1.68
CA ALA A 41 -2.26 -10.83 -1.31
C ALA A 41 -3.58 -10.84 -0.51
N GLU A 42 -4.43 -11.87 -0.66
CA GLU A 42 -5.65 -12.04 0.16
C GLU A 42 -5.30 -12.36 1.63
N ALA A 43 -4.20 -13.07 1.86
CA ALA A 43 -3.71 -13.36 3.21
C ALA A 43 -3.17 -12.10 3.93
N VAL A 44 -2.75 -11.08 3.16
CA VAL A 44 -2.17 -9.84 3.67
C VAL A 44 -3.21 -8.71 3.79
N PHE A 45 -4.10 -8.56 2.81
CA PHE A 45 -5.01 -7.41 2.71
C PHE A 45 -6.48 -7.73 2.97
N SER A 46 -6.82 -9.00 3.29
CA SER A 46 -8.17 -9.53 3.53
C SER A 46 -8.95 -9.91 2.25
N SER A 47 -10.06 -10.64 2.45
CA SER A 47 -11.07 -11.03 1.45
C SER A 47 -11.66 -9.89 0.61
N GLU A 48 -11.47 -8.63 1.00
CA GLU A 48 -11.89 -7.49 0.19
C GLU A 48 -11.11 -7.43 -1.13
N LEU A 49 -9.84 -7.90 -1.14
CA LEU A 49 -9.06 -7.99 -2.37
C LEU A 49 -9.65 -8.99 -3.36
N GLN A 50 -10.21 -10.10 -2.88
CA GLN A 50 -10.89 -11.08 -3.72
C GLN A 50 -12.05 -10.43 -4.49
N ARG A 51 -12.88 -9.64 -3.79
CA ARG A 51 -14.01 -8.91 -4.39
C ARG A 51 -13.54 -7.87 -5.41
N VAL A 52 -12.43 -7.19 -5.14
CA VAL A 52 -11.82 -6.26 -6.09
C VAL A 52 -11.35 -6.99 -7.33
N ASN A 53 -10.68 -8.15 -7.18
CA ASN A 53 -10.23 -8.98 -8.28
C ASN A 53 -11.39 -9.51 -9.13
N GLU A 54 -12.50 -9.92 -8.52
CA GLU A 54 -13.72 -10.31 -9.23
C GLU A 54 -14.29 -9.16 -10.07
N ARG A 55 -14.35 -7.94 -9.51
CA ARG A 55 -14.81 -6.75 -10.22
C ARG A 55 -13.88 -6.39 -11.39
N LEU A 56 -12.57 -6.46 -11.19
CA LEU A 56 -11.58 -6.24 -12.25
C LEU A 56 -11.72 -7.26 -13.38
N ASN A 57 -12.04 -8.52 -13.07
CA ASN A 57 -12.28 -9.55 -14.09
C ASN A 57 -13.62 -9.37 -14.83
N SER A 58 -14.57 -8.63 -14.27
CA SER A 58 -15.88 -8.38 -14.88
C SER A 58 -15.92 -7.15 -15.79
N THR A 59 -14.85 -6.35 -15.78
CA THR A 59 -14.74 -5.09 -16.53
C THR A 59 -13.69 -5.27 -17.63
N ASP A 60 -13.98 -4.79 -18.84
CA ASP A 60 -13.02 -4.72 -19.96
C ASP A 60 -12.50 -3.28 -20.19
N ASP A 61 -13.03 -2.30 -19.46
CA ASP A 61 -12.65 -0.89 -19.54
C ASP A 61 -11.49 -0.54 -18.61
N SER A 62 -10.36 -0.10 -19.18
CA SER A 62 -9.16 0.25 -18.43
C SER A 62 -9.35 1.44 -17.46
N GLY A 63 -10.28 2.34 -17.74
CA GLY A 63 -10.59 3.47 -16.87
C GLY A 63 -11.37 3.03 -15.62
N GLU A 64 -12.36 2.16 -15.80
CA GLU A 64 -13.14 1.58 -14.71
C GLU A 64 -12.27 0.65 -13.84
N MET A 65 -11.34 -0.11 -14.44
CA MET A 65 -10.37 -0.91 -13.68
C MET A 65 -9.50 -0.04 -12.76
N LEU A 66 -9.01 1.10 -13.28
CA LEU A 66 -8.23 2.04 -12.48
C LEU A 66 -9.07 2.61 -11.34
N ALA A 67 -10.31 3.02 -11.61
CA ALA A 67 -11.21 3.56 -10.59
C ALA A 67 -11.53 2.53 -9.48
N ILE A 68 -11.72 1.25 -9.85
CA ILE A 68 -11.91 0.15 -8.89
C ILE A 68 -10.67 0.00 -7.99
N MET A 69 -9.47 0.03 -8.58
CA MET A 69 -8.23 -0.10 -7.83
C MET A 69 -7.96 1.11 -6.93
N GLU A 70 -8.20 2.33 -7.43
CA GLU A 70 -8.07 3.56 -6.66
C GLU A 70 -9.02 3.57 -5.46
N GLY A 71 -10.28 3.14 -5.66
CA GLY A 71 -11.26 3.00 -4.58
C GLY A 71 -10.78 2.04 -3.50
N PHE A 72 -10.26 0.88 -3.90
CA PHE A 72 -9.68 -0.10 -2.97
C PHE A 72 -8.50 0.48 -2.19
N LEU A 73 -7.54 1.10 -2.86
CA LEU A 73 -6.37 1.71 -2.21
C LEU A 73 -6.78 2.80 -1.23
N HIS A 74 -7.77 3.61 -1.59
CA HIS A 74 -8.25 4.67 -0.72
C HIS A 74 -8.90 4.10 0.55
N GLN A 75 -9.72 3.05 0.42
CA GLN A 75 -10.29 2.33 1.56
C GLN A 75 -9.21 1.69 2.43
N LEU A 76 -8.20 1.08 1.80
CA LEU A 76 -7.08 0.45 2.50
C LEU A 76 -6.27 1.46 3.33
N ILE A 77 -6.02 2.65 2.78
CA ILE A 77 -5.34 3.74 3.48
C ILE A 77 -6.22 4.28 4.61
N GLN A 78 -7.51 4.50 4.37
CA GLN A 78 -8.42 5.02 5.40
C GLN A 78 -8.54 4.08 6.61
N LYS A 79 -8.62 2.77 6.36
CA LYS A 79 -8.69 1.75 7.43
C LYS A 79 -7.45 1.77 8.33
N ASN A 80 -6.26 1.94 7.73
CA ASN A 80 -4.99 1.94 8.45
C ASN A 80 -4.62 3.31 9.03
N ARG A 81 -5.27 4.39 8.60
CA ARG A 81 -5.03 5.75 9.14
C ARG A 81 -5.44 5.90 10.62
N SER A 82 -6.22 4.96 11.15
CA SER A 82 -6.70 4.99 12.53
C SER A 82 -5.58 4.67 13.54
N ASP A 83 -4.46 4.09 13.10
CA ASP A 83 -3.31 3.78 13.95
C ASP A 83 -2.26 4.90 13.88
N TYR A 84 -2.64 6.13 14.27
CA TYR A 84 -1.64 7.07 14.79
C TYR A 84 -1.09 6.46 16.08
N LEU A 85 -0.04 5.65 15.96
CA LEU A 85 0.59 5.02 17.11
C LEU A 85 1.08 6.12 18.07
N PRO A 86 1.06 5.91 19.40
CA PRO A 86 1.61 6.85 20.37
C PRO A 86 3.04 7.30 20.06
N ILE A 87 3.80 6.48 19.34
CA ILE A 87 5.15 6.81 18.88
C ILE A 87 5.19 7.90 17.81
N ASP A 88 4.16 8.07 16.98
CA ASP A 88 4.06 9.19 16.05
C ASP A 88 3.87 10.50 16.81
N ARG A 89 3.10 10.47 17.91
CA ARG A 89 2.94 11.63 18.80
C ARG A 89 4.26 12.00 19.47
N ILE A 90 5.02 11.01 19.95
CA ILE A 90 6.34 11.23 20.55
C ILE A 90 7.34 11.72 19.50
N SER A 91 7.33 11.13 18.30
CA SER A 91 8.21 11.55 17.20
C SER A 91 7.98 13.00 16.80
N HIS A 92 6.71 13.43 16.74
CA HIS A 92 6.37 14.83 16.46
C HIS A 92 6.86 15.76 17.57
N LEU A 93 6.64 15.39 18.84
CA LEU A 93 7.14 16.15 19.99
C LEU A 93 8.68 16.23 20.02
N MET A 94 9.37 15.17 19.62
CA MET A 94 10.84 15.16 19.55
C MET A 94 11.37 15.99 18.38
N LEU A 95 10.70 15.99 17.23
CA LEU A 95 11.05 16.84 16.10
C LEU A 95 10.82 18.32 16.41
N ASP A 96 9.71 18.65 17.09
CA ASP A 96 9.41 20.01 17.55
C ASP A 96 10.40 20.49 18.63
N ALA A 97 10.77 19.60 19.56
CA ALA A 97 11.77 19.90 20.59
C ALA A 97 13.19 20.04 20.03
N ALA A 98 13.55 19.24 19.02
CA ALA A 98 14.87 19.32 18.36
C ALA A 98 15.04 20.62 17.55
N GLY A 99 13.95 21.22 17.07
CA GLY A 99 13.96 22.53 16.43
C GLY A 99 14.33 23.70 17.35
N LEU A 100 14.28 23.51 18.68
CA LEU A 100 14.60 24.54 19.68
C LEU A 100 16.07 24.53 20.16
N HIS A 101 16.91 23.58 19.70
CA HIS A 101 18.32 23.52 20.10
C HIS A 101 19.30 24.19 19.12
N SER A 102 18.80 24.87 18.08
CA SER A 102 19.64 25.72 17.21
C SER A 102 19.71 27.18 17.68
N THR A 103 20.15 27.41 18.91
CA THR A 103 20.76 28.69 19.34
C THR A 103 22.06 28.41 20.09
N GLY A 104 22.97 27.71 19.42
CA GLY A 104 24.37 27.66 19.81
C GLY A 104 25.07 28.94 19.37
N GLN A 105 25.08 29.98 20.22
CA GLN A 105 26.14 30.97 20.21
C GLN A 105 26.97 30.79 21.50
N PRO A 106 28.27 30.49 21.41
CA PRO A 106 29.10 30.34 22.59
C PRO A 106 29.34 31.72 23.23
N PRO A 107 29.26 31.85 24.57
CA PRO A 107 29.79 33.03 25.23
C PRO A 107 31.32 32.90 25.24
N THR A 108 32.01 33.80 24.55
CA THR A 108 33.46 34.02 24.75
C THR A 108 33.68 35.24 25.65
N PRO A 109 34.75 35.19 26.48
CA PRO A 109 34.91 35.93 27.73
C PRO A 109 35.14 37.45 27.59
#